data_AF-A0ABD8AT76-F1
#
_entry.id   AF-A0ABD8AT76-F1
#
_cell.length_a   1.000
_cell.length_b   1.000
_cell.length_c   1.000
_cell.angle_alpha   90.00
_cell.angle_beta   90.00
_cell.angle_gamma   90.00
#
_symmetry.space_group_name_H-M   'P 1'
#
loop_
_entity.id
_entity.type
_entity.pdbx_description
1 polymer ?
#
loop_
_entity_poly.entity_id
_entity_poly.type
_entity_poly.pdbx_seq_one_letter_code
_entity_poly.pdbx_strand_id
1 'polypeptide(L)'
;MSPDTQWITLMWMLTSGVVMGMAYDSYRVLSGQLRFPRWSIHTLDLLYWVASALFVFRMLYAGNHGQLRFYVFLGLIIGVCFYFWLLSVTTQRFVVMLIKLARTLIHWCGHILNILIVMPAKGIYKLIRVLFGFVIAILLFLGRLVLQCLVPFGKLFRWMFRPLLKHWVTPRFMIRVGTRIAAMWKRWF
;
A
#
# COMPACT_ATOMS: atom_id res chain seq x y z
N MET A 1 15.25 59.25 3.27
CA MET A 1 14.15 58.31 3.56
C MET A 1 13.18 59.02 4.48
N SER A 2 11.90 59.07 4.13
CA SER A 2 10.86 59.60 5.02
C SER A 2 10.63 58.63 6.20
N PRO A 3 10.32 59.13 7.41
CA PRO A 3 10.06 58.29 8.58
C PRO A 3 8.96 57.24 8.34
N ASP A 4 8.00 57.53 7.45
CA ASP A 4 6.91 56.60 7.09
C ASP A 4 7.44 55.31 6.43
N THR A 5 8.46 55.42 5.58
CA THR A 5 9.09 54.25 4.94
C THR A 5 9.85 53.37 5.95
N GLN A 6 10.38 53.97 7.02
CA GLN A 6 11.05 53.23 8.09
C GLN A 6 10.06 52.40 8.91
N TRP A 7 8.91 52.98 9.27
CA TRP A 7 7.84 52.26 9.99
C TRP A 7 7.28 51.08 9.19
N ILE A 8 7.02 51.28 7.90
CA ILE A 8 6.53 50.21 7.02
C ILE A 8 7.56 49.09 6.93
N THR A 9 8.85 49.41 6.75
CA THR A 9 9.91 48.40 6.71
C THR A 9 10.01 47.64 8.03
N LEU A 10 9.87 48.32 9.16
CA LEU A 10 9.93 47.71 10.49
C LEU A 10 8.77 46.72 10.71
N MET A 11 7.55 47.08 10.29
CA MET A 11 6.40 46.19 10.35
C MET A 11 6.58 44.95 9.46
N TRP A 12 7.06 45.11 8.22
CA TRP A 12 7.39 43.98 7.34
C TRP A 12 8.41 43.03 7.97
N MET A 13 9.43 43.57 8.63
CA MET A 13 10.44 42.76 9.31
C MET A 13 9.87 42.02 10.51
N LEU A 14 9.01 42.67 11.29
CA LEU A 14 8.34 42.05 12.43
C LEU A 14 7.43 40.90 11.98
N THR A 15 6.61 41.11 10.94
CA THR A 15 5.78 40.06 10.34
C THR A 15 6.63 38.92 9.77
N SER A 16 7.76 39.24 9.13
CA SER A 16 8.67 38.22 8.60
C SER A 16 9.26 37.33 9.70
N GLY A 17 9.61 37.90 10.86
CA GLY A 17 10.08 37.14 12.02
C GLY A 17 9.00 36.23 12.62
N VAL A 18 7.75 36.70 12.66
CA VAL A 18 6.59 35.89 13.07
C VAL A 18 6.36 34.72 12.12
N VAL A 19 6.37 34.95 10.80
CA VAL A 19 6.20 33.91 9.78
C VAL A 19 7.33 32.88 9.85
N MET A 20 8.55 33.33 10.05
CA MET A 20 9.73 32.47 10.21
C MET A 20 9.59 31.58 11.44
N GLY A 21 9.20 32.15 12.59
CA GLY A 21 8.90 31.37 13.80
C GLY A 21 7.79 30.33 13.59
N MET A 22 6.73 30.69 12.86
CA MET A 22 5.62 29.78 12.53
C MET A 22 6.06 28.63 11.64
N ALA A 23 6.89 28.90 10.63
CA ALA A 23 7.43 27.87 9.76
C ALA A 23 8.32 26.89 10.53
N TYR A 24 9.18 27.39 11.42
CA TYR A 24 10.05 26.56 12.25
C TYR A 24 9.27 25.63 13.19
N ASP A 25 8.28 26.17 13.90
CA ASP A 25 7.50 25.38 14.85
C ASP A 25 6.63 24.33 14.14
N SER A 26 6.01 24.70 13.00
CA SER A 26 5.26 23.76 12.16
C SER A 26 6.14 22.61 11.68
N TYR A 27 7.36 22.91 11.23
CA TYR A 27 8.35 21.91 10.84
C TYR A 27 8.72 21.00 12.01
N ARG A 28 9.00 21.56 13.19
CA ARG A 28 9.41 20.81 14.39
C ARG A 28 8.31 19.85 14.89
N VAL A 29 7.06 20.28 14.84
CA VAL A 29 5.92 19.42 15.21
C VAL A 29 5.72 18.31 14.19
N LEU A 30 5.82 18.64 12.91
CA LEU A 30 5.72 17.66 11.83
C LEU A 30 6.84 16.61 11.92
N SER A 31 8.07 17.03 12.22
CA SER A 31 9.22 16.13 12.33
C SER A 31 9.11 15.18 13.52
N GLY A 32 8.60 15.67 14.66
CA GLY A 32 8.35 14.85 15.86
C GLY A 32 7.23 13.83 15.69
N GLN A 33 6.18 14.15 14.94
CA GLN A 33 5.02 13.26 14.75
C GLN A 33 5.23 12.20 13.66
N LEU A 34 5.95 12.53 12.59
CA LEU A 34 6.20 11.62 11.47
C LEU A 34 7.38 10.64 11.69
N ARG A 35 8.02 10.67 12.88
CA ARG A 35 9.18 9.81 13.22
C ARG A 35 10.22 9.77 12.11
N PHE A 36 10.59 10.93 11.56
CA PHE A 36 11.62 10.96 10.53
C PHE A 36 12.94 10.40 11.08
N PRO A 37 13.74 9.74 10.23
CA PRO A 37 15.09 9.32 10.60
C PRO A 37 15.95 10.54 10.93
N ARG A 38 16.88 10.40 11.87
CA ARG A 38 17.67 11.52 12.44
C ARG A 38 18.38 12.37 11.36
N TRP A 39 18.81 11.75 10.26
CA TRP A 39 19.46 12.45 9.15
C TRP A 39 18.54 13.42 8.39
N SER A 40 17.24 13.09 8.26
CA SER A 40 16.27 13.96 7.61
C SER A 40 16.03 15.24 8.39
N ILE A 41 16.16 15.20 9.73
CA ILE A 41 16.01 16.38 10.59
C ILE A 41 17.12 17.39 10.29
N HIS A 42 18.37 16.92 10.14
CA HIS A 42 19.49 17.79 9.79
C HIS A 42 19.36 18.39 8.38
N THR A 43 18.86 17.60 7.42
CA THR A 43 18.65 18.06 6.05
C THR A 43 17.57 19.14 5.97
N LEU A 44 16.47 18.94 6.70
CA LEU A 44 15.38 19.90 6.77
C LEU A 44 15.76 21.16 7.57
N ASP A 45 16.60 21.03 8.60
CA ASP A 45 17.15 22.19 9.31
C ASP A 45 18.01 23.04 8.37
N LEU A 46 18.92 22.41 7.61
CA LEU A 46 19.72 23.10 6.60
C LEU A 46 18.85 23.81 5.54
N LEU A 47 17.82 23.11 5.04
CA LEU A 47 16.87 23.68 4.08
C LEU A 47 16.12 24.88 4.66
N TYR A 48 15.70 24.79 5.92
CA TYR A 48 15.02 25.86 6.63
C TYR A 48 15.93 27.07 6.81
N TRP A 49 17.19 26.88 7.21
CA TRP A 49 18.16 27.98 7.34
C TRP A 49 18.39 28.70 6.01
N VAL A 50 18.55 27.95 4.91
CA VAL A 50 18.72 28.52 3.56
C VAL A 50 17.46 29.26 3.11
N ALA A 51 16.28 28.66 3.25
CA ALA A 51 15.01 29.28 2.87
C ALA A 51 14.73 30.55 3.69
N SER A 52 15.02 30.51 4.99
CA SER A 52 14.84 31.65 5.88
C SER A 52 15.79 32.79 5.55
N ALA A 53 17.07 32.48 5.29
CA ALA A 53 18.04 33.49 4.85
C ALA A 53 17.60 34.16 3.55
N LEU A 54 17.16 33.37 2.55
CA LEU A 54 16.63 33.89 1.29
C LEU A 54 15.37 34.74 1.49
N PHE A 55 14.46 34.31 2.37
CA PHE A 55 13.22 35.03 2.66
C PHE A 55 13.50 36.38 3.32
N VAL A 56 14.35 36.42 4.35
CA VAL A 56 14.77 37.66 5.00
C VAL A 56 15.47 38.59 4.01
N PHE A 57 16.35 38.05 3.17
CA PHE A 57 17.04 38.83 2.14
C PHE A 57 16.06 39.42 1.12
N ARG A 58 15.05 38.65 0.70
CA ARG A 58 14.01 39.10 -0.24
C ARG A 58 13.13 40.19 0.35
N MET A 59 12.78 40.08 1.63
CA MET A 59 12.03 41.11 2.37
C MET A 59 12.86 42.38 2.55
N LEU A 60 14.17 42.24 2.81
CA LEU A 60 15.08 43.37 2.94
C LEU A 60 15.26 44.12 1.62
N TYR A 61 15.34 43.38 0.52
CA TYR A 61 15.39 43.93 -0.82
C TYR A 61 14.11 44.73 -1.15
N ALA A 62 12.94 44.21 -0.77
CA ALA A 62 11.65 44.86 -1.01
C ALA A 62 11.45 46.14 -0.17
N GLY A 63 11.89 46.15 1.09
CA GLY A 63 11.65 47.27 2.01
C GLY A 63 12.72 48.36 2.00
N ASN A 64 13.98 48.03 1.69
CA ASN A 64 15.09 48.98 1.85
C ASN A 64 16.14 48.91 0.72
N HIS A 65 15.79 48.36 -0.44
CA HIS A 65 16.74 48.11 -1.55
C HIS A 65 17.97 47.29 -1.12
N GLY A 66 17.84 46.44 -0.10
CA GLY A 66 18.92 45.60 0.39
C GLY A 66 19.91 46.27 1.35
N GLN A 67 19.64 47.51 1.80
CA GLN A 67 20.46 48.13 2.84
C GLN A 67 20.25 47.46 4.20
N LEU A 68 21.27 46.75 4.67
CA LEU A 68 21.32 46.15 6.00
C LEU A 68 21.41 47.26 7.05
N ARG A 69 20.30 47.55 7.73
CA ARG A 69 20.25 48.53 8.82
C ARG A 69 19.93 47.85 10.14
N PHE A 70 20.46 48.38 11.24
CA PHE A 70 20.38 47.74 12.56
C PHE A 70 18.94 47.50 13.05
N TYR A 71 18.01 48.42 12.75
CA TYR A 71 16.59 48.29 13.13
C TYR A 71 15.86 47.12 12.44
N VAL A 72 16.37 46.61 11.31
CA VAL A 72 15.82 45.43 10.62
C VAL A 72 16.08 44.17 11.44
N PHE A 73 17.32 43.99 11.90
CA PHE A 73 17.68 42.88 12.78
C PHE A 73 16.92 42.92 14.09
N LEU A 74 16.76 44.11 14.66
CA LEU A 74 15.98 44.31 15.89
C LEU A 74 14.51 43.93 15.69
N GLY A 75 13.89 44.35 14.59
CA GLY A 75 12.52 43.98 14.23
C GLY A 75 12.34 42.47 14.01
N LEU A 76 13.33 41.82 13.39
CA LEU A 76 13.32 40.37 13.18
C LEU A 76 13.40 39.61 14.52
N ILE A 77 14.36 39.97 15.38
CA ILE A 77 14.55 39.35 16.70
C ILE A 77 13.29 39.54 17.55
N ILE A 78 12.74 40.75 17.59
CA ILE A 78 11.52 41.04 18.34
C ILE A 78 10.34 40.24 17.78
N GLY A 79 10.18 40.17 16.46
CA GLY A 79 9.10 39.39 15.82
C GLY A 79 9.19 37.89 16.14
N VAL A 80 10.40 37.32 16.10
CA VAL A 80 10.64 35.91 16.45
C VAL A 80 10.38 35.67 17.94
N CYS A 81 10.91 36.52 18.84
CA CYS A 81 10.66 36.41 20.28
C CYS A 81 9.17 36.51 20.60
N PHE A 82 8.47 37.47 19.99
CA PHE A 82 7.03 37.64 20.18
C PHE A 82 6.24 36.41 19.73
N TYR A 83 6.59 35.83 18.59
CA TYR A 83 6.01 34.56 18.13
C TYR A 83 6.24 33.43 19.14
N PHE A 84 7.48 33.23 19.60
CA PHE A 84 7.78 32.16 20.55
C PHE A 84 7.07 32.33 21.89
N TRP A 85 6.86 33.56 22.34
CA TRP A 85 6.18 33.84 23.62
C TRP A 85 4.66 33.68 23.54
N LEU A 86 4.02 34.15 22.47
CA LEU A 86 2.56 34.21 22.38
C LEU A 86 1.94 33.08 21.54
N LEU A 87 2.60 32.70 20.45
CA LEU A 87 2.01 31.87 19.39
C LEU A 87 2.57 30.44 19.34
N SER A 88 3.69 30.15 19.99
CA SER A 88 4.30 28.81 20.04
C SER A 88 3.31 27.75 20.55
N VAL A 89 2.68 27.97 21.71
CA VAL A 89 1.76 26.99 22.30
C VAL A 89 0.52 26.77 21.44
N THR A 90 -0.01 27.84 20.85
CA THR A 90 -1.21 27.79 20.00
C THR A 90 -0.92 27.07 18.68
N THR A 91 0.19 27.41 18.02
CA THR A 91 0.60 26.81 16.74
C THR A 91 0.93 25.34 16.92
N GLN A 92 1.68 24.98 17.98
CA GLN A 92 1.96 23.59 18.29
C GLN A 92 0.68 22.76 18.47
N ARG A 93 -0.29 23.26 19.25
CA ARG A 93 -1.58 22.58 19.47
C ARG A 93 -2.37 22.46 18.16
N PHE A 94 -2.39 23.52 17.35
CA PHE A 94 -3.10 23.55 16.08
C PHE A 94 -2.52 22.52 15.10
N VAL A 95 -1.19 22.48 14.95
CA VAL A 95 -0.51 21.51 14.05
C VAL A 95 -0.74 20.07 14.52
N VAL A 96 -0.67 19.80 15.83
CA VAL A 96 -1.01 18.46 16.37
C VAL A 96 -2.47 18.10 16.11
N MET A 97 -3.40 19.05 16.26
CA MET A 97 -4.81 18.84 15.95
C MET A 97 -5.02 18.50 14.46
N LEU A 98 -4.37 19.25 13.57
CA LEU A 98 -4.40 19.03 12.12
C LEU A 98 -3.87 17.63 11.75
N ILE A 99 -2.75 17.22 12.35
CA ILE A 99 -2.17 15.89 12.13
C ILE A 99 -3.10 14.78 12.64
N LYS A 100 -3.68 14.94 13.84
CA LYS A 100 -4.66 13.98 14.37
C LYS A 100 -5.86 13.85 13.45
N LEU A 101 -6.40 14.99 12.97
CA LEU A 101 -7.53 15.02 12.06
C LEU A 101 -7.21 14.32 10.74
N ALA A 102 -6.05 14.61 10.14
CA ALA A 102 -5.58 13.95 8.93
C ALA A 102 -5.41 12.43 9.11
N ARG A 103 -4.80 11.99 10.22
CA ARG A 103 -4.63 10.55 10.52
C ARG A 103 -5.99 9.86 10.70
N THR A 104 -6.90 10.49 11.42
CA THR A 104 -8.25 9.98 11.61
C THR A 104 -8.97 9.87 10.27
N LEU A 105 -8.90 10.89 9.40
CA LEU A 105 -9.49 10.85 8.06
C LEU A 105 -8.92 9.72 7.20
N ILE A 106 -7.59 9.55 7.15
CA ILE A 106 -6.96 8.46 6.39
C ILE A 106 -7.42 7.10 6.90
N HIS A 107 -7.48 6.92 8.22
CA HIS A 107 -7.92 5.67 8.81
C HIS A 107 -9.40 5.37 8.49
N TRP A 108 -10.27 6.37 8.63
CA TRP A 108 -11.68 6.26 8.24
C TRP A 108 -11.85 5.95 6.76
N CYS A 109 -11.11 6.62 5.88
CA CYS A 109 -11.15 6.39 4.44
C CYS A 109 -10.72 4.94 4.10
N GLY A 110 -9.63 4.46 4.71
CA GLY A 110 -9.19 3.07 4.54
C GLY A 110 -10.20 2.05 5.08
N HIS A 111 -10.90 2.37 6.17
CA HIS A 111 -11.95 1.51 6.72
C HIS A 111 -13.17 1.44 5.78
N ILE A 112 -13.60 2.58 5.24
CA ILE A 112 -14.70 2.65 4.27
C ILE A 112 -14.33 1.86 3.01
N LEU A 113 -13.12 2.02 2.47
CA LEU A 113 -12.65 1.25 1.31
C LEU A 113 -12.63 -0.25 1.60
N ASN A 114 -12.19 -0.67 2.79
CA ASN A 114 -12.23 -2.08 3.19
C ASN A 114 -13.67 -2.62 3.23
N ILE A 115 -14.61 -1.89 3.81
CA ILE A 115 -16.02 -2.32 3.84
C ILE A 115 -16.61 -2.36 2.42
N LEU A 116 -16.33 -1.34 1.61
CA LEU A 116 -16.92 -1.18 0.28
C LEU A 116 -16.33 -2.14 -0.76
N ILE A 117 -15.07 -2.53 -0.64
CA ILE A 117 -14.38 -3.38 -1.64
C ILE A 117 -14.16 -4.80 -1.10
N VAL A 118 -13.58 -4.95 0.10
CA VAL A 118 -13.16 -6.27 0.61
C VAL A 118 -14.36 -7.12 1.01
N MET A 119 -15.39 -6.51 1.60
CA MET A 119 -16.59 -7.23 2.02
C MET A 119 -17.38 -7.81 0.83
N PRO A 120 -17.69 -7.05 -0.24
CA PRO A 120 -18.36 -7.63 -1.41
C PRO A 120 -17.45 -8.60 -2.19
N ALA A 121 -16.15 -8.34 -2.27
CA ALA A 121 -15.22 -9.27 -2.93
C ALA A 121 -15.22 -10.66 -2.26
N LYS A 122 -15.24 -10.70 -0.92
CA LYS A 122 -15.39 -11.97 -0.16
C LYS A 122 -16.73 -12.65 -0.45
N GLY A 123 -17.81 -11.89 -0.59
CA GLY A 123 -19.13 -12.39 -0.97
C GLY A 123 -19.13 -13.04 -2.36
N ILE A 124 -18.55 -12.36 -3.35
CA ILE A 124 -18.41 -12.87 -4.72
C ILE A 124 -17.58 -14.16 -4.74
N TYR A 125 -16.45 -14.17 -4.04
CA TYR A 125 -15.60 -15.36 -3.96
C TYR A 125 -16.33 -16.56 -3.32
N LYS A 126 -17.12 -16.32 -2.25
CA LYS A 126 -17.97 -17.35 -1.64
C LYS A 126 -19.01 -17.86 -2.64
N LEU A 127 -19.65 -16.98 -3.40
CA LEU A 127 -20.62 -17.36 -4.43
C LEU A 127 -19.98 -18.23 -5.52
N ILE A 128 -18.84 -17.81 -6.08
CA ILE A 128 -18.10 -18.58 -7.09
C ILE A 128 -17.74 -19.97 -6.58
N ARG A 129 -17.24 -20.07 -5.34
CA ARG A 129 -16.86 -21.35 -4.73
C ARG A 129 -18.07 -22.29 -4.63
N VAL A 130 -19.24 -21.78 -4.24
CA VAL A 130 -20.48 -22.57 -4.17
C VAL A 130 -20.94 -23.03 -5.55
N LEU A 131 -20.93 -22.14 -6.56
CA LEU A 131 -21.29 -22.49 -7.93
C LEU A 131 -20.37 -23.59 -8.49
N PHE A 132 -19.07 -23.48 -8.26
CA PHE A 132 -18.10 -24.48 -8.72
C PHE A 132 -18.32 -25.83 -8.03
N GLY A 133 -18.62 -25.83 -6.73
CA GLY A 133 -19.01 -27.05 -6.00
C GLY A 133 -20.26 -27.71 -6.57
N PHE A 134 -21.25 -26.91 -6.96
CA PHE A 134 -22.48 -27.41 -7.60
C PHE A 134 -22.20 -28.04 -8.97
N VAL A 135 -21.35 -27.41 -9.79
CA VAL A 135 -20.93 -27.96 -11.10
C VAL A 135 -20.20 -29.29 -10.93
N ILE A 136 -19.27 -29.40 -9.97
CA ILE A 136 -18.58 -30.66 -9.67
C ILE A 136 -19.58 -31.73 -9.21
N ALA A 137 -20.54 -31.37 -8.36
CA ALA A 137 -21.56 -32.31 -7.90
C ALA A 137 -22.41 -32.85 -9.07
N ILE A 138 -22.81 -31.99 -10.02
CA ILE A 138 -23.52 -32.39 -11.24
C ILE A 138 -22.64 -33.30 -12.11
N LEU A 139 -21.38 -32.94 -12.33
CA LEU A 139 -20.42 -33.74 -13.11
C LEU A 139 -20.25 -35.15 -12.52
N LEU A 140 -20.09 -35.25 -11.20
CA LEU A 140 -19.99 -36.53 -10.51
C LEU A 140 -21.29 -37.33 -10.57
N PHE A 141 -22.45 -36.67 -10.48
CA PHE A 141 -23.75 -37.31 -10.63
C PHE A 141 -23.96 -37.88 -12.04
N LEU A 142 -23.68 -37.08 -13.08
CA LEU A 142 -23.71 -37.55 -14.47
C LEU A 142 -22.70 -38.66 -14.71
N GLY A 143 -21.48 -38.53 -14.21
CA GLY A 143 -20.45 -39.56 -14.31
C GLY A 143 -20.88 -40.87 -13.67
N ARG A 144 -21.52 -40.82 -12.50
CA ARG A 144 -22.12 -41.99 -11.84
C ARG A 144 -23.25 -42.60 -12.67
N LEU A 145 -24.15 -41.80 -13.23
CA LEU A 145 -25.24 -42.29 -14.10
C LEU A 145 -24.68 -43.02 -15.34
N VAL A 146 -23.69 -42.40 -16.02
CA VAL A 146 -23.05 -42.99 -17.20
C VAL A 146 -22.36 -44.30 -16.84
N LEU A 147 -21.58 -44.34 -15.74
CA LEU A 147 -20.93 -45.57 -15.27
C LEU A 147 -21.95 -46.66 -14.94
N GLN A 148 -23.05 -46.30 -14.27
CA GLN A 148 -24.10 -47.24 -13.90
C GLN A 148 -24.82 -47.80 -15.14
N CYS A 149 -24.95 -47.03 -16.22
CA CYS A 149 -25.43 -47.53 -17.51
C CYS A 149 -24.37 -48.36 -18.24
N LEU A 150 -23.10 -47.95 -18.25
CA LEU A 150 -22.04 -48.62 -19.02
C LEU A 150 -21.71 -50.02 -18.47
N VAL A 151 -21.73 -50.19 -17.16
CA VAL A 151 -21.38 -51.46 -16.48
C VAL A 151 -22.28 -52.64 -16.88
N PRO A 152 -23.63 -52.57 -16.87
CA PRO A 152 -24.48 -53.67 -17.30
C PRO A 152 -24.29 -54.00 -18.78
N PHE A 153 -24.17 -53.00 -19.67
CA PHE A 153 -23.86 -53.23 -21.08
C PHE A 153 -22.51 -53.93 -21.27
N GLY A 154 -21.46 -53.50 -20.55
CA GLY A 154 -20.15 -54.14 -20.59
C GLY A 154 -20.15 -55.59 -20.08
N LYS A 155 -20.95 -55.88 -19.03
CA LYS A 155 -21.17 -57.26 -18.55
C LYS A 155 -21.89 -58.10 -19.60
N LEU A 156 -22.88 -57.54 -20.28
CA LEU A 156 -23.66 -58.21 -21.33
C LEU A 156 -22.78 -58.51 -22.56
N PHE A 157 -21.96 -57.55 -22.99
CA PHE A 157 -20.98 -57.72 -24.06
C PHE A 157 -19.98 -58.83 -23.73
N ARG A 158 -19.44 -58.83 -22.49
CA ARG A 158 -18.54 -59.89 -22.02
C ARG A 158 -19.24 -61.25 -21.98
N TRP A 159 -20.53 -61.31 -21.62
CA TRP A 159 -21.31 -62.54 -21.63
C TRP A 159 -21.59 -63.07 -23.04
N MET A 160 -21.86 -62.17 -23.99
CA MET A 160 -22.14 -62.51 -25.39
C MET A 160 -20.88 -63.00 -26.13
N PHE A 161 -19.71 -62.43 -25.85
CA PHE A 161 -18.44 -62.88 -26.44
C PHE A 161 -17.73 -64.00 -25.66
N ARG A 162 -18.22 -64.37 -24.46
CA ARG A 162 -17.70 -65.52 -23.68
C ARG A 162 -17.68 -66.84 -24.46
N PRO A 163 -18.73 -67.25 -25.20
CA PRO A 163 -18.69 -68.50 -25.97
C PRO A 163 -17.70 -68.45 -27.15
N LEU A 164 -17.54 -67.28 -27.79
CA LEU A 164 -16.56 -67.06 -28.87
C LEU A 164 -15.12 -67.11 -28.38
N LEU A 165 -14.85 -66.59 -27.17
CA LEU A 165 -13.53 -66.61 -26.54
C LEU A 165 -13.19 -67.95 -25.87
N LYS A 166 -14.18 -68.82 -25.63
CA LYS A 166 -13.97 -70.15 -25.00
C LYS A 166 -13.34 -71.16 -25.97
N HIS A 167 -13.50 -70.96 -27.28
CA HIS A 167 -12.89 -71.81 -28.32
C HIS A 167 -11.51 -71.35 -28.78
N TRP A 168 -11.00 -70.23 -28.27
CA TRP A 168 -9.60 -69.86 -28.45
C TRP A 168 -8.72 -70.72 -27.55
N VAL A 169 -8.38 -71.91 -28.05
CA VAL A 169 -7.23 -72.68 -27.57
C VAL A 169 -6.02 -71.78 -27.74
N THR A 170 -5.45 -71.29 -26.65
CA THR A 170 -4.23 -70.50 -26.70
C THR A 170 -3.15 -71.33 -27.42
N PRO A 171 -2.68 -70.91 -28.61
CA PRO A 171 -1.67 -71.67 -29.32
C PRO A 171 -0.40 -71.71 -28.47
N ARG A 172 0.20 -72.90 -28.32
CA ARG A 172 1.38 -73.15 -27.47
C ARG A 172 2.56 -72.19 -27.73
N PHE A 173 2.59 -71.53 -28.90
CA PHE A 173 3.54 -70.47 -29.23
C PHE A 173 3.40 -69.22 -28.34
N MET A 174 2.18 -68.76 -28.05
CA MET A 174 1.96 -67.57 -27.21
C MET A 174 2.42 -67.79 -25.76
N ILE A 175 2.23 -68.99 -25.21
CA ILE A 175 2.73 -69.34 -23.88
C ILE A 175 4.26 -69.32 -23.86
N ARG A 176 4.91 -69.79 -24.94
CA ARG A 176 6.38 -69.80 -25.09
C ARG A 176 6.97 -68.39 -25.24
N VAL A 177 6.26 -67.50 -25.93
CA VAL A 177 6.66 -66.09 -26.07
C VAL A 177 6.48 -65.36 -24.74
N GLY A 178 5.37 -65.59 -24.04
CA GLY A 178 5.13 -65.02 -22.72
C GLY A 178 6.17 -65.43 -21.68
N THR A 179 6.56 -66.71 -21.64
CA THR A 179 7.60 -67.18 -20.70
C THR A 179 8.99 -66.65 -21.05
N ARG A 180 9.33 -66.45 -22.34
CA ARG A 180 10.59 -65.79 -22.75
C ARG A 180 10.64 -64.32 -22.37
N ILE A 181 9.54 -63.59 -22.56
CA ILE A 181 9.45 -62.17 -22.19
C ILE A 181 9.52 -62.01 -20.66
N ALA A 182 8.82 -62.87 -19.90
CA ALA A 182 8.91 -62.87 -18.44
C ALA A 182 10.33 -63.22 -17.93
N ALA A 183 11.01 -64.16 -18.58
CA ALA A 183 12.40 -64.49 -18.26
C ALA A 183 13.39 -63.36 -18.61
N MET A 184 13.15 -62.63 -19.71
CA MET A 184 13.93 -61.44 -20.04
C MET A 184 13.69 -60.30 -19.06
N TRP A 185 12.45 -60.09 -18.63
CA TRP A 185 12.12 -59.04 -17.66
C TRP A 185 12.82 -59.26 -16.32
N LYS A 186 12.81 -60.50 -15.80
CA LYS A 186 13.53 -60.89 -14.56
C LYS A 186 15.05 -60.81 -14.64
N ARG A 187 15.60 -60.66 -15.85
CA ARG A 187 17.05 -60.54 -16.09
C ARG A 187 17.50 -59.09 -16.19
N TRP A 188 16.56 -58.17 -16.42
CA TRP A 188 16.78 -56.73 -16.58
C TRP A 188 16.23 -55.90 -15.41
N PHE A 189 15.36 -56.48 -14.58
CA PHE A 189 14.79 -55.90 -13.36
C PHE A 189 14.90 -56.92 -12.23
#